data_AF-A0A0K2ZQW6-F1
#
_entry.id   AF-A0A0K2ZQW6-F1
#
_cell.length_a   1.000
_cell.length_b   1.000
_cell.length_c   1.000
_cell.angle_alpha   90.00
_cell.angle_beta   90.00
_cell.angle_gamma   90.00
#
_symmetry.space_group_name_H-M   'P 1'
#
loop_
_entity.id
_entity.type
_entity.pdbx_description
1 polymer ?
#
loop_
_entity_poly.entity_id
_entity_poly.type
_entity_poly.pdbx_seq_one_letter_code
_entity_poly.pdbx_strand_id
1 'polypeptide(L)'
;MTSESKCPFHSAASSGTTNKDWWPQQLRVDLLSQHSSKSNPLGETFDYAKAFNGLDLQALKQDLQALMTDSQDWWPADFGHYGPLFVRMA
;
A
#
# COMPACT_ATOMS: atom_id res chain seq x y z
N MET A 1 4.88 -18.35 -28.54
CA MET A 1 4.33 -16.97 -28.48
C MET A 1 3.78 -16.78 -27.08
N THR A 2 4.46 -16.02 -26.24
CA THR A 2 4.01 -15.74 -24.87
C THR A 2 2.84 -14.77 -24.93
N SER A 3 1.64 -15.26 -24.62
CA SER A 3 0.45 -14.42 -24.44
C SER A 3 0.58 -13.65 -23.13
N GLU A 4 1.37 -12.58 -23.13
CA GLU A 4 1.46 -11.68 -21.97
C GLU A 4 0.17 -10.88 -21.81
N SER A 5 -0.27 -10.72 -20.57
CA SER A 5 -1.46 -9.95 -20.20
C SER A 5 -1.23 -8.46 -20.47
N LYS A 6 -1.64 -7.98 -21.65
CA LYS A 6 -1.66 -6.55 -22.02
C LYS A 6 -3.05 -5.96 -21.77
N CYS A 7 -3.10 -4.68 -21.37
CA CYS A 7 -4.37 -3.95 -21.29
C CYS A 7 -4.98 -3.83 -22.70
N PRO A 8 -6.25 -4.26 -22.92
CA PRO A 8 -6.87 -4.20 -24.25
C PRO A 8 -7.27 -2.77 -24.68
N PHE A 9 -7.16 -1.79 -23.78
CA PHE A 9 -7.45 -0.38 -24.04
C PHE A 9 -6.21 0.47 -23.79
N HIS A 10 -5.83 1.29 -24.77
CA HIS A 10 -4.72 2.25 -24.63
C HIS A 10 -5.27 3.64 -24.28
N SER A 11 -5.12 4.05 -23.02
CA SER A 11 -5.54 5.38 -22.53
C SER A 11 -4.45 6.42 -22.75
N ALA A 12 -4.83 7.66 -23.12
CA ALA A 12 -3.90 8.70 -23.59
C ALA A 12 -2.88 9.20 -22.54
N ALA A 13 -3.11 8.98 -21.24
CA ALA A 13 -2.13 9.29 -20.20
C ALA A 13 -1.26 8.06 -19.90
N SER A 14 0.03 8.12 -20.23
CA SER A 14 1.08 7.14 -19.89
C SER A 14 1.01 5.73 -20.50
N SER A 15 0.03 5.41 -21.35
CA SER A 15 -0.13 4.06 -21.94
C SER A 15 0.47 3.90 -23.36
N GLY A 16 1.48 4.70 -23.69
CA GLY A 16 2.25 4.58 -24.93
C GLY A 16 3.48 3.68 -24.80
N THR A 17 4.05 3.26 -25.93
CA THR A 17 5.32 2.53 -25.97
C THR A 17 6.42 3.33 -25.27
N THR A 18 7.17 2.68 -24.39
CA THR A 18 8.23 3.26 -23.58
C THR A 18 9.60 2.75 -24.01
N ASN A 19 10.68 3.33 -23.45
CA ASN A 19 12.04 2.87 -23.73
C ASN A 19 12.27 1.40 -23.32
N LYS A 20 11.53 0.88 -22.33
CA LYS A 20 11.65 -0.52 -21.90
C LYS A 20 11.11 -1.49 -22.95
N ASP A 21 10.14 -1.06 -23.75
CA ASP A 21 9.58 -1.85 -24.83
C ASP A 21 10.56 -1.94 -26.02
N TRP A 22 11.27 -0.85 -26.31
CA TRP A 22 12.26 -0.80 -27.39
C TRP A 22 13.60 -1.46 -27.03
N TRP A 23 14.05 -1.29 -25.79
CA TRP A 23 15.32 -1.85 -25.30
C TRP A 23 15.12 -2.64 -24.00
N PRO A 24 14.53 -3.85 -24.08
CA PRO A 24 14.19 -4.64 -22.90
C PRO A 24 15.40 -5.08 -22.05
N GLN A 25 16.60 -5.10 -22.64
CA GLN A 25 17.85 -5.47 -21.96
C GLN A 25 18.67 -4.24 -21.48
N GLN A 26 18.15 -3.02 -21.63
CA GLN A 26 18.84 -1.82 -21.14
C GLN A 26 18.93 -1.83 -19.62
N LEU A 27 20.06 -1.34 -19.07
CA LEU A 27 20.25 -1.19 -17.63
C LEU A 27 19.14 -0.32 -17.02
N ARG A 28 18.52 -0.83 -15.96
CA ARG A 28 17.43 -0.18 -15.23
C ARG A 28 17.98 0.64 -14.07
N VAL A 29 17.77 1.96 -14.12
CA VAL A 29 18.19 2.91 -13.05
C VAL A 29 17.03 3.52 -12.28
N ASP A 30 15.78 3.19 -12.64
CA ASP A 30 14.58 3.69 -11.97
C ASP A 30 14.45 3.25 -10.50
N LEU A 31 15.18 2.21 -10.10
CA LEU A 31 15.30 1.80 -8.69
C LEU A 31 15.92 2.89 -7.81
N LEU A 32 16.83 3.70 -8.36
CA LEU A 32 17.53 4.74 -7.62
C LEU A 32 16.64 5.95 -7.29
N SER A 33 15.47 6.05 -7.93
CA SER A 33 14.49 7.10 -7.66
C SER A 33 13.25 6.62 -6.90
N GLN A 34 13.20 5.34 -6.50
CA GLN A 34 12.11 4.84 -5.65
C GLN A 34 12.18 5.49 -4.26
N HIS A 35 11.01 5.71 -3.66
CA HIS A 35 10.87 6.30 -2.32
C HIS A 35 11.52 7.70 -2.15
N SER A 36 11.56 8.49 -3.22
CA SER A 36 12.00 9.89 -3.16
C SER A 36 11.10 10.72 -2.23
N SER A 37 11.67 11.74 -1.57
CA SER A 37 10.93 12.71 -0.75
C SER A 37 9.81 13.40 -1.54
N LYS A 38 9.94 13.54 -2.86
CA LYS A 38 8.91 14.09 -3.76
C LYS A 38 7.59 13.33 -3.73
N SER A 39 7.64 12.04 -3.42
CA SER A 39 6.46 11.18 -3.28
C SER A 39 5.98 11.00 -1.84
N ASN A 40 6.73 11.52 -0.85
CA ASN A 40 6.37 11.40 0.56
C ASN A 40 5.39 12.52 0.95
N PRO A 41 4.12 12.21 1.28
CA PRO A 41 3.13 13.22 1.65
C PRO A 41 3.36 13.83 3.04
N LEU A 42 4.19 13.21 3.89
CA LEU A 42 4.45 13.65 5.27
C LEU A 42 5.47 14.80 5.37
N GLY A 43 6.15 15.11 4.27
CA GLY A 43 7.17 16.15 4.21
C GLY A 43 8.53 15.74 4.76
N GLU A 44 9.54 16.58 4.52
CA GLU A 44 10.95 16.27 4.81
C GLU A 44 11.30 16.32 6.30
N THR A 45 10.52 17.05 7.10
CA THR A 45 10.80 17.26 8.52
C THR A 45 10.07 16.28 9.44
N PHE A 46 9.29 15.35 8.89
CA PHE A 46 8.53 14.39 9.69
C PHE A 46 9.40 13.26 10.22
N ASP A 47 9.35 13.05 11.54
CA ASP A 47 10.06 11.97 12.24
C ASP A 47 9.04 10.97 12.81
N TYR A 48 8.94 9.81 12.16
CA TYR A 48 8.03 8.75 12.57
C TYR A 48 8.38 8.17 13.94
N ALA A 49 9.66 8.03 14.28
CA ALA A 49 10.08 7.45 15.56
C ALA A 49 9.67 8.38 16.71
N LYS A 50 9.89 9.70 16.56
CA LYS A 50 9.43 10.69 17.52
C LYS A 50 7.91 10.70 17.66
N ALA A 51 7.18 10.65 16.54
CA ALA A 51 5.71 10.62 16.54
C ALA A 51 5.17 9.36 17.24
N PHE A 52 5.72 8.19 16.92
CA PHE A 52 5.32 6.91 17.51
C PHE A 52 5.61 6.85 19.02
N ASN A 53 6.75 7.39 19.47
CA ASN A 53 7.07 7.46 20.90
C ASN A 53 6.13 8.38 21.69
N GLY A 54 5.44 9.30 21.02
CA GLY A 54 4.42 10.17 21.62
C GLY A 54 3.00 9.57 21.58
N LEU A 55 2.82 8.38 20.99
CA LEU A 55 1.53 7.74 20.84
C LEU A 55 1.09 7.05 22.13
N ASP A 56 -0.19 7.18 22.50
CA ASP A 56 -0.80 6.35 23.52
C ASP A 56 -1.02 4.93 22.99
N LEU A 57 -0.02 4.08 23.19
CA LEU A 57 -0.05 2.70 22.72
C LEU A 57 -1.09 1.84 23.45
N GLN A 58 -1.46 2.21 24.69
CA GLN A 58 -2.44 1.45 25.44
C GLN A 58 -3.84 1.74 24.91
N ALA A 59 -4.18 3.00 24.69
CA ALA A 59 -5.44 3.40 24.06
C ALA A 59 -5.58 2.75 22.66
N LEU A 60 -4.53 2.82 21.83
CA LEU A 60 -4.57 2.19 20.50
C LEU A 60 -4.89 0.70 20.55
N LYS A 61 -4.28 -0.05 21.48
CA LYS A 61 -4.55 -1.48 21.64
C LYS A 61 -5.98 -1.76 22.11
N GLN A 62 -6.53 -0.91 22.96
CA GLN A 62 -7.91 -1.02 23.43
C GLN A 62 -8.89 -0.75 22.28
N ASP A 63 -8.65 0.29 21.49
CA ASP A 63 -9.47 0.62 20.33
C ASP A 63 -9.46 -0.52 19.29
N LEU A 64 -8.29 -1.12 19.03
CA LEU A 64 -8.19 -2.29 18.15
C LEU A 64 -8.94 -3.51 18.70
N GLN A 65 -8.99 -3.69 20.02
CA GLN A 65 -9.78 -4.76 20.64
C GLN A 65 -11.27 -4.53 20.49
N ALA A 66 -11.75 -3.29 20.68
CA ALA A 66 -13.14 -2.94 20.45
C ALA A 66 -13.54 -3.15 18.99
N LEU A 67 -12.70 -2.71 18.05
CA LEU A 67 -12.92 -2.84 16.61
C LEU A 67 -13.08 -4.31 16.18
N MET A 68 -12.39 -5.24 16.83
CA MET A 68 -12.49 -6.66 16.48
C MET A 68 -13.92 -7.21 16.56
N THR A 69 -14.80 -6.65 17.39
CA THR A 69 -16.21 -7.08 17.51
C THR A 69 -17.21 -6.06 16.97
N ASP A 70 -16.75 -4.94 16.42
CA ASP A 70 -17.60 -3.89 15.85
C ASP A 70 -17.90 -4.16 14.36
N SER A 71 -18.77 -5.13 14.12
CA SER A 71 -19.08 -5.62 12.76
C SER A 71 -19.69 -4.53 11.88
N GLN A 72 -19.13 -4.37 10.68
CA GLN A 72 -19.57 -3.40 9.68
C GLN A 72 -20.48 -4.05 8.63
N ASP A 73 -21.60 -3.42 8.28
CA ASP A 73 -22.59 -3.99 7.35
C ASP A 73 -22.05 -4.25 5.94
N TRP A 74 -21.10 -3.41 5.49
CA TRP A 74 -20.47 -3.55 4.18
C TRP A 74 -19.43 -4.68 4.12
N TRP A 75 -18.98 -5.18 5.29
CA TRP A 75 -18.09 -6.32 5.40
C TRP A 75 -18.27 -7.03 6.75
N PRO A 76 -19.34 -7.83 6.94
CA PRO A 76 -19.67 -8.37 8.25
C PRO A 76 -18.58 -9.25 8.86
N ALA A 77 -18.42 -9.20 10.18
CA ALA A 77 -17.44 -10.00 10.89
C ALA A 77 -17.88 -11.47 10.99
N ASP A 78 -17.03 -12.38 10.53
CA ASP A 78 -17.26 -13.81 10.72
C ASP A 78 -17.35 -14.15 12.21
N PHE A 79 -18.40 -14.87 12.61
CA PHE A 79 -18.68 -15.21 14.01
C PHE A 79 -18.77 -13.98 14.95
N GLY A 80 -19.05 -12.80 14.40
CA GLY A 80 -19.07 -11.53 15.15
C GLY A 80 -17.69 -11.03 15.57
N HIS A 81 -16.59 -11.53 14.99
CA HIS A 81 -15.23 -11.16 15.39
C HIS A 81 -14.22 -11.16 14.21
N TYR A 82 -13.60 -10.00 13.91
CA TYR A 82 -12.59 -9.86 12.84
C TYR A 82 -11.21 -10.44 13.17
N GLY A 83 -10.98 -10.88 14.40
CA GLY A 83 -9.70 -11.45 14.86
C GLY A 83 -9.03 -12.43 13.86
N PRO A 84 -9.71 -13.49 13.38
CA PRO A 84 -9.12 -14.40 12.40
C PRO A 84 -8.70 -13.72 11.09
N LEU A 85 -9.50 -12.74 10.61
CA LEU A 85 -9.17 -11.94 9.43
C LEU A 85 -7.93 -11.06 9.67
N PHE A 86 -7.85 -10.37 10.81
CA PHE A 86 -6.71 -9.51 11.14
C PHE A 86 -5.42 -10.30 11.34
N VAL A 87 -5.48 -11.52 11.90
CA VAL A 87 -4.32 -12.42 11.99
C VAL A 87 -3.81 -12.82 10.62
N ARG A 88 -4.70 -13.07 9.64
CA ARG A 88 -4.28 -13.41 8.27
C ARG A 88 -3.65 -12.23 7.52
N MET A 89 -4.03 -11.00 7.85
CA MET A 89 -3.55 -9.79 7.18
C MET A 89 -2.14 -9.39 7.63
N ALA A 90 -1.83 -9.57 8.91
CA ALA A 90 -0.55 -9.23 9.53
C ALA A 90 0.61 -10.11 9.05
#